data_AF-F3LFL7-F1
#
_entry.id   AF-F3LFL7-F1
#
_cell.length_a   1.000
_cell.length_b   1.000
_cell.length_c   1.000
_cell.angle_alpha   90.00
_cell.angle_beta   90.00
_cell.angle_gamma   90.00
#
_symmetry.space_group_name_H-M   'P 1'
#
loop_
_entity.id
_entity.type
_entity.pdbx_description
1 polymer ?
#
loop_
_entity_poly.entity_id
_entity_poly.type
_entity_poly.pdbx_seq_one_letter_code
_entity_poly.pdbx_strand_id
1 'polypeptide(L)'
;MRLFCTLYGRYNDSYYFQLSLTTTLHARLGADMTNTNDDTSNKTNYKTNPLHGLSLKNMLIELVDHYGFEILFAYLNINCFKTNPSIESSVKFLKKTDWAREKVESFYLYQLKSLPRASNEQFELSPRDRVIPEGQVPGEPAELDLEDAARLQEKRARKAANHDRNRGSKSPKRSDKPANRKPSAGHNSSSSSDDGDPWAKWR
;
A
#
# COMPACT_ATOMS: atom_id res chain seq x y z
N MET A 1 10.26 21.54 -35.81
CA MET A 1 11.18 20.79 -34.93
C MET A 1 11.28 21.52 -33.60
N ARG A 2 10.62 21.01 -32.54
CA ARG A 2 10.73 21.55 -31.18
C ARG A 2 11.59 20.58 -30.38
N LEU A 3 12.83 21.00 -30.10
CA LEU A 3 13.77 20.30 -29.23
C LEU A 3 13.24 20.32 -27.78
N PHE A 4 13.20 19.14 -27.17
CA PHE A 4 13.13 18.93 -25.73
C PHE A 4 14.49 19.25 -25.11
N CYS A 5 14.53 20.17 -24.14
CA CYS A 5 15.67 20.30 -23.22
C CYS A 5 15.15 20.26 -21.78
N THR A 6 15.48 19.13 -21.15
CA THR A 6 15.39 18.79 -19.75
C THR A 6 16.27 19.72 -18.91
N LEU A 7 15.69 20.30 -17.85
CA LEU A 7 16.43 20.91 -16.75
C LEU A 7 15.82 20.38 -15.45
N TYR A 8 16.61 19.69 -14.64
CA TYR A 8 17.00 20.13 -13.31
C TYR A 8 17.83 19.04 -12.63
N GLY A 9 19.14 19.25 -12.59
CA GLY A 9 20.03 18.66 -11.60
C GLY A 9 20.23 19.62 -10.43
N ARG A 10 20.37 19.07 -9.22
CA ARG A 10 21.21 19.62 -8.14
C ARG A 10 21.64 18.48 -7.24
N TYR A 11 22.86 18.02 -7.43
CA TYR A 11 23.61 17.17 -6.52
C TYR A 11 24.71 18.04 -5.91
N ASN A 12 24.84 18.03 -4.57
CA ASN A 12 25.80 18.82 -3.81
C ASN A 12 27.04 17.97 -3.55
N ASP A 13 28.14 18.25 -4.25
CA ASP A 13 29.47 17.65 -4.02
C ASP A 13 30.40 18.71 -3.40
N SER A 14 30.72 18.54 -2.11
CA SER A 14 31.74 19.35 -1.44
C SER A 14 32.31 18.62 -0.23
N TYR A 15 32.97 17.49 -0.44
CA TYR A 15 33.89 16.90 0.55
C TYR A 15 35.01 16.13 -0.14
N TYR A 16 35.90 16.84 -0.85
CA TYR A 16 37.20 16.30 -1.26
C TYR A 16 38.22 17.43 -1.39
N PHE A 17 38.73 17.90 -0.25
CA PHE A 17 39.99 18.67 -0.20
C PHE A 17 40.67 18.58 1.18
N GLN A 18 40.83 17.37 1.72
CA GLN A 18 41.72 17.08 2.86
C GLN A 18 42.11 15.60 2.84
N LEU A 19 42.98 15.19 1.91
CA LEU A 19 43.78 13.97 2.08
C LEU A 19 45.01 14.02 1.15
N SER A 20 45.86 15.03 1.34
CA SER A 20 47.27 14.92 0.98
C SER A 20 47.98 14.24 2.15
N LEU A 21 48.88 13.29 1.85
CA LEU A 21 49.88 12.64 2.75
C LEU A 21 49.53 11.29 3.41
N THR A 22 49.03 10.29 2.69
CA THR A 22 49.21 8.87 3.10
C THR A 22 49.56 7.91 1.96
N THR A 23 50.20 8.42 0.89
CA THR A 23 50.85 7.59 -0.13
C THR A 23 52.27 7.29 0.34
N THR A 24 52.47 6.30 1.22
CA THR A 24 53.69 5.51 1.46
C THR A 24 53.48 4.80 2.80
N LEU A 25 52.92 3.57 2.78
CA LEU A 25 53.28 2.44 3.66
C LEU A 25 52.18 1.35 3.62
N HIS A 26 52.09 0.57 2.54
CA HIS A 26 51.71 -0.85 2.67
C HIS A 26 52.04 -1.60 1.36
N ALA A 27 53.31 -1.99 1.23
CA ALA A 27 53.72 -3.06 0.33
C ALA A 27 54.13 -4.25 1.20
N ARG A 28 53.72 -5.45 0.78
CA ARG A 28 53.94 -6.80 1.36
C ARG A 28 52.88 -7.30 2.35
N LEU A 29 51.79 -7.84 1.82
CA LEU A 29 51.33 -9.21 2.06
C LEU A 29 50.40 -9.61 0.89
N GLY A 30 50.98 -10.25 -0.12
CA GLY A 30 50.23 -10.92 -1.18
C GLY A 30 50.12 -12.39 -0.84
N ALA A 31 48.93 -12.82 -0.39
CA ALA A 31 48.38 -14.17 -0.42
C ALA A 31 47.11 -14.18 0.46
N ASP A 32 45.93 -14.00 -0.13
CA ASP A 32 44.93 -15.07 -0.26
C ASP A 32 43.68 -14.51 -0.95
N MET A 33 43.07 -15.33 -1.79
CA MET A 33 41.78 -15.07 -2.41
C MET A 33 40.68 -15.41 -1.41
N THR A 34 39.98 -14.40 -0.91
CA THR A 34 38.52 -14.43 -0.84
C THR A 34 38.02 -13.00 -0.97
N ASN A 35 37.43 -12.71 -2.12
CA ASN A 35 36.56 -11.56 -2.27
C ASN A 35 35.31 -11.81 -1.43
N THR A 36 35.36 -11.49 -0.13
CA THR A 36 34.16 -11.33 0.69
C THR A 36 33.57 -9.96 0.42
N ASN A 37 33.13 -9.72 -0.82
CA ASN A 37 31.96 -8.89 -1.06
C ASN A 37 30.75 -9.70 -0.55
N ASP A 38 30.64 -9.85 0.77
CA ASP A 38 29.41 -10.35 1.39
C ASP A 38 28.39 -9.21 1.34
N ASP A 39 27.75 -9.10 0.18
CA ASP A 39 26.61 -8.25 -0.15
C ASP A 39 25.36 -8.77 0.59
N THR A 40 25.37 -8.74 1.92
CA THR A 40 24.27 -9.17 2.79
C THR A 40 23.73 -8.03 3.65
N SER A 41 24.05 -6.77 3.33
CA SER A 41 23.65 -5.60 4.14
C SER A 41 22.36 -4.90 3.70
N ASN A 42 21.61 -5.40 2.71
CA ASN A 42 20.28 -4.81 2.42
C ASN A 42 19.30 -5.76 1.72
N LYS A 43 19.30 -7.04 2.07
CA LYS A 43 18.20 -7.94 1.69
C LYS A 43 17.12 -7.84 2.76
N THR A 44 16.24 -6.85 2.64
CA THR A 44 15.01 -6.80 3.44
C THR A 44 14.33 -8.16 3.34
N ASN A 45 14.19 -8.87 4.46
CA ASN A 45 13.74 -10.26 4.47
C ASN A 45 12.22 -10.33 4.25
N TYR A 46 11.78 -10.12 3.00
CA TYR A 46 10.37 -10.27 2.60
C TYR A 46 9.89 -11.74 2.71
N LYS A 47 10.81 -12.69 2.95
CA LYS A 47 10.55 -14.14 2.86
C LYS A 47 9.54 -14.66 3.89
N THR A 48 9.22 -13.89 4.93
CA THR A 48 8.25 -14.26 5.97
C THR A 48 6.79 -14.03 5.60
N ASN A 49 6.50 -13.37 4.49
CA ASN A 49 5.11 -13.09 4.13
C ASN A 49 4.42 -14.33 3.53
N PRO A 50 3.28 -14.77 4.10
CA PRO A 50 2.57 -15.98 3.65
C PRO A 50 1.98 -15.87 2.23
N LEU A 51 2.01 -14.68 1.62
CA LEU A 51 1.64 -14.47 0.22
C LEU A 51 2.74 -14.87 -0.77
N HIS A 52 4.00 -15.00 -0.34
CA HIS A 52 5.08 -15.46 -1.22
C HIS A 52 4.96 -16.98 -1.42
N GLY A 53 4.73 -17.37 -2.68
CA GLY A 53 4.53 -18.77 -3.05
C GLY A 53 3.05 -19.20 -3.10
N LEU A 54 2.13 -18.40 -2.57
CA LEU A 54 0.70 -18.67 -2.67
C LEU A 54 0.14 -18.14 -4.00
N SER A 55 -0.52 -19.01 -4.76
CA SER A 55 -1.17 -18.62 -6.01
C SER A 55 -2.47 -17.84 -5.73
N LEU A 56 -2.79 -16.88 -6.61
CA LEU A 56 -4.02 -16.09 -6.52
C LEU A 56 -5.28 -16.97 -6.50
N LYS A 57 -5.24 -18.11 -7.20
CA LYS A 57 -6.33 -19.08 -7.24
C LYS A 57 -6.51 -19.76 -5.88
N ASN A 58 -5.43 -20.27 -5.29
CA ASN A 58 -5.50 -20.99 -4.02
C ASN A 58 -5.94 -20.06 -2.89
N MET A 59 -5.38 -18.85 -2.83
CA MET A 59 -5.78 -17.82 -1.88
C MET A 59 -7.29 -17.51 -1.97
N LEU A 60 -7.82 -17.39 -3.19
CA LEU A 60 -9.24 -17.11 -3.37
C LEU A 60 -10.12 -18.31 -2.98
N ILE A 61 -9.67 -19.54 -3.24
CA ILE A 61 -10.37 -20.76 -2.81
C ILE A 61 -10.49 -20.78 -1.29
N GLU A 62 -9.39 -20.55 -0.55
CA GLU A 62 -9.42 -20.48 0.91
C GLU A 62 -10.42 -19.40 1.41
N LEU A 63 -10.40 -18.20 0.83
CA LEU A 63 -11.32 -17.14 1.21
C LEU A 63 -12.80 -17.50 0.99
N VAL A 64 -13.10 -18.12 -0.16
CA VAL A 64 -14.47 -18.49 -0.52
C VAL A 64 -14.94 -19.69 0.30
N ASP A 65 -14.05 -20.63 0.64
CA ASP A 65 -14.36 -21.79 1.48
C ASP A 65 -14.74 -21.37 2.90
N HIS A 66 -14.03 -20.37 3.46
CA HIS A 66 -14.30 -19.86 4.80
C HIS A 66 -15.48 -18.87 4.88
N TYR A 67 -15.62 -17.95 3.92
CA TYR A 67 -16.59 -16.83 4.01
C TYR A 67 -17.69 -16.86 2.94
N GLY A 68 -17.48 -17.54 1.83
CA GLY A 68 -18.37 -17.46 0.66
C GLY A 68 -18.30 -16.13 -0.09
N PHE A 69 -18.94 -16.09 -1.26
CA PHE A 69 -18.90 -14.92 -2.14
C PHE A 69 -19.71 -13.72 -1.63
N GLU A 70 -20.80 -13.98 -0.89
CA GLU A 70 -21.71 -12.93 -0.43
C GLU A 70 -21.06 -12.02 0.61
N ILE A 71 -20.39 -12.60 1.62
CA ILE A 71 -19.64 -11.87 2.64
C ILE A 71 -18.49 -11.09 1.98
N LEU A 72 -17.73 -11.73 1.08
CA LEU A 72 -16.64 -11.07 0.36
C LEU A 72 -17.13 -9.84 -0.43
N PHE A 73 -18.27 -9.95 -1.11
CA PHE A 73 -18.88 -8.80 -1.78
C PHE A 73 -19.29 -7.72 -0.78
N ALA A 74 -19.94 -8.09 0.33
CA ALA A 74 -20.46 -7.15 1.30
C ALA A 74 -19.36 -6.28 1.95
N TYR A 75 -18.21 -6.88 2.28
CA TYR A 75 -17.07 -6.18 2.88
C TYR A 75 -16.20 -5.44 1.87
N LEU A 76 -15.81 -6.11 0.78
CA LEU A 76 -14.86 -5.58 -0.20
C LEU A 76 -15.51 -4.67 -1.25
N ASN A 77 -16.81 -4.85 -1.50
CA ASN A 77 -17.59 -4.16 -2.53
C ASN A 77 -16.94 -4.27 -3.92
N ILE A 78 -16.53 -5.48 -4.32
CA ILE A 78 -15.95 -5.76 -5.64
C ILE A 78 -16.97 -6.54 -6.47
N ASN A 79 -17.42 -5.96 -7.59
CA ASN A 79 -18.53 -6.50 -8.39
C ASN A 79 -18.31 -7.91 -8.95
N CYS A 80 -17.06 -8.38 -9.10
CA CYS A 80 -16.81 -9.73 -9.61
C CYS A 80 -17.43 -10.83 -8.73
N PHE A 81 -17.56 -10.59 -7.42
CA PHE A 81 -18.17 -11.53 -6.48
C PHE A 81 -19.70 -11.51 -6.47
N LYS A 82 -20.33 -10.51 -7.11
CA LYS A 82 -21.80 -10.39 -7.20
C LYS A 82 -22.34 -10.85 -8.55
N THR A 83 -21.76 -10.38 -9.65
CA THR A 83 -22.37 -10.55 -10.98
C THR A 83 -22.21 -11.97 -11.52
N ASN A 84 -21.06 -12.62 -11.30
CA ASN A 84 -20.79 -14.00 -11.75
C ASN A 84 -19.85 -14.68 -10.74
N PRO A 85 -20.35 -15.07 -9.55
CA PRO A 85 -19.53 -15.65 -8.48
C PRO A 85 -18.97 -17.00 -8.93
N SER A 86 -17.73 -16.98 -9.41
CA SER A 86 -16.95 -18.17 -9.77
C SER A 86 -15.47 -17.88 -9.51
N ILE A 87 -14.73 -18.93 -9.12
CA ILE A 87 -13.29 -18.83 -8.87
C ILE A 87 -12.55 -18.41 -10.14
N GLU A 88 -12.90 -18.98 -11.29
CA GLU A 88 -12.19 -18.72 -12.54
C GLU A 88 -12.43 -17.31 -13.08
N SER A 89 -13.68 -16.84 -13.04
CA SER A 89 -14.05 -15.48 -13.45
C SER A 89 -13.38 -14.44 -12.55
N SER A 90 -13.38 -14.68 -11.24
CA SER A 90 -12.75 -13.81 -10.24
C SER A 90 -11.25 -13.75 -10.41
N VAL A 91 -10.55 -14.88 -10.60
CA VAL A 91 -9.11 -14.89 -10.87
C VAL A 91 -8.77 -14.14 -12.16
N LYS A 92 -9.56 -14.33 -13.23
CA LYS A 92 -9.36 -13.60 -14.48
C LYS A 92 -9.53 -12.08 -14.30
N PHE A 93 -10.48 -11.65 -13.47
CA PHE A 93 -10.69 -10.25 -13.13
C PHE A 93 -9.54 -9.69 -12.28
N LEU A 94 -9.16 -10.36 -11.20
CA LEU A 94 -8.10 -9.94 -10.27
C LEU A 94 -6.71 -9.87 -10.95
N LYS A 95 -6.48 -10.65 -12.01
CA LYS A 95 -5.28 -10.55 -12.86
C LYS A 95 -5.21 -9.25 -13.68
N LYS A 96 -6.35 -8.62 -13.97
CA LYS A 96 -6.43 -7.38 -14.77
C LYS A 96 -6.54 -6.13 -13.90
N THR A 97 -6.91 -6.28 -12.64
CA THR A 97 -7.29 -5.18 -11.77
C THR A 97 -6.45 -5.24 -10.49
N ASP A 98 -5.28 -4.62 -10.54
CA ASP A 98 -4.26 -4.76 -9.49
C ASP A 98 -4.73 -4.21 -8.14
N TRP A 99 -5.40 -3.06 -8.12
CA TRP A 99 -5.95 -2.51 -6.87
C TRP A 99 -6.92 -3.48 -6.18
N ALA A 100 -7.72 -4.23 -6.96
CA ALA A 100 -8.66 -5.20 -6.43
C ALA A 100 -7.92 -6.43 -5.88
N ARG A 101 -6.85 -6.85 -6.57
CA ARG A 101 -5.96 -7.92 -6.12
C ARG A 101 -5.31 -7.59 -4.78
N GLU A 102 -4.72 -6.40 -4.65
CA GLU A 102 -4.11 -5.94 -3.40
C GLU A 102 -5.12 -5.83 -2.26
N LYS A 103 -6.35 -5.41 -2.58
CA LYS A 103 -7.44 -5.33 -1.61
C LYS A 103 -7.82 -6.72 -1.06
N VAL A 104 -7.94 -7.72 -1.95
CA VAL A 104 -8.22 -9.12 -1.56
C VAL A 104 -7.04 -9.72 -0.79
N GLU A 105 -5.81 -9.45 -1.19
CA GLU A 105 -4.61 -9.93 -0.49
C GLU A 105 -4.47 -9.35 0.91
N SER A 106 -4.76 -8.04 1.07
CA SER A 106 -4.82 -7.42 2.40
C SER A 106 -5.91 -8.05 3.26
N PHE A 107 -7.08 -8.34 2.68
CA PHE A 107 -8.16 -9.01 3.40
C PHE A 107 -7.74 -10.41 3.85
N TYR A 108 -7.05 -11.18 3.01
CA TYR A 108 -6.52 -12.49 3.37
C TYR A 108 -5.54 -12.43 4.56
N LEU A 109 -4.60 -11.49 4.56
CA LEU A 109 -3.61 -11.34 5.63
C LEU A 109 -4.25 -11.00 6.98
N TYR A 110 -5.20 -10.06 7.01
CA TYR A 110 -5.72 -9.52 8.26
C TYR A 110 -7.00 -10.17 8.76
N GLN A 111 -7.88 -10.66 7.86
CA GLN A 111 -9.13 -11.30 8.27
C GLN A 111 -8.97 -12.80 8.38
N LEU A 112 -8.35 -13.45 7.39
CA LEU A 112 -8.23 -14.91 7.44
C LEU A 112 -7.03 -15.37 8.30
N LYS A 113 -5.87 -14.74 8.15
CA LYS A 113 -4.66 -15.10 8.92
C LYS A 113 -4.50 -14.28 10.21
N SER A 114 -5.38 -13.31 10.46
CA SER A 114 -5.42 -12.50 11.69
C SER A 114 -4.07 -11.95 12.12
N LEU A 115 -3.25 -11.54 11.15
CA LEU A 115 -1.93 -10.98 11.41
C LEU A 115 -2.06 -9.59 12.07
N PRO A 116 -1.10 -9.19 12.92
CA PRO A 116 -1.10 -7.85 13.50
C PRO A 116 -1.04 -6.80 12.40
N ARG A 117 -1.75 -5.69 12.64
CA ARG A 117 -1.78 -4.56 11.70
C ARG A 117 -0.37 -4.03 11.50
N ALA A 118 0.03 -3.90 10.23
CA ALA A 118 1.33 -3.33 9.87
C ALA A 118 1.44 -1.84 10.29
N SER A 119 2.67 -1.35 10.44
CA SER A 119 2.93 0.08 10.65
C SER A 119 2.41 0.91 9.48
N ASN A 120 2.18 2.22 9.69
CA ASN A 120 1.63 3.09 8.65
C ASN A 120 2.49 3.10 7.37
N GLU A 121 3.82 3.23 7.52
CA GLU A 121 4.79 3.19 6.42
C GLU A 121 4.72 1.86 5.64
N GLN A 122 4.61 0.73 6.35
CA GLN A 122 4.51 -0.58 5.70
C GLN A 122 3.14 -0.80 5.03
N PHE A 123 2.09 -0.14 5.51
CA PHE A 123 0.75 -0.25 4.96
C PHE A 123 0.61 0.48 3.61
N GLU A 124 1.46 1.48 3.36
CA GLU A 124 1.56 2.16 2.08
C GLU A 124 2.05 1.22 0.97
N LEU A 125 2.93 0.27 1.31
CA LEU A 125 3.44 -0.75 0.40
C LEU A 125 2.38 -1.78 0.01
N SER A 126 2.60 -2.39 -1.16
CA SER A 126 1.74 -3.47 -1.66
C SER A 126 1.75 -4.65 -0.68
N PRO A 127 0.65 -5.39 -0.50
CA PRO A 127 0.55 -6.46 0.52
C PRO A 127 1.62 -7.54 0.38
N ARG A 128 2.10 -7.81 -0.84
CA ARG A 128 3.20 -8.73 -1.10
C ARG A 128 4.56 -8.20 -0.67
N ASP A 129 4.76 -6.88 -0.70
CA ASP A 129 6.03 -6.24 -0.34
C ASP A 129 6.10 -5.90 1.16
N ARG A 130 5.11 -6.38 1.94
CA ARG A 130 5.07 -6.17 3.39
C ARG A 130 6.05 -7.10 4.10
N VAL A 131 6.95 -6.52 4.89
CA VAL A 131 7.83 -7.25 5.82
C VAL A 131 7.02 -7.58 7.07
N ILE A 132 6.93 -8.87 7.39
CA ILE A 132 6.29 -9.37 8.60
C ILE A 132 7.39 -9.84 9.56
N PRO A 133 7.41 -9.38 10.83
CA PRO A 133 8.42 -9.81 11.80
C PRO A 133 8.49 -11.35 11.93
N GLU A 134 9.70 -11.88 12.02
CA GLU A 134 9.92 -13.33 12.13
C GLU A 134 9.32 -13.88 13.44
N GLY A 135 8.58 -15.00 13.38
CA GLY A 135 7.99 -15.67 14.55
C GLY A 135 6.50 -15.36 14.82
N GLN A 136 5.84 -14.57 13.97
CA GLN A 136 4.39 -14.39 14.07
C GLN A 136 3.63 -15.58 13.48
N VAL A 137 2.70 -16.13 14.25
CA VAL A 137 1.86 -17.25 13.83
C VAL A 137 0.49 -16.70 13.41
N PRO A 138 -0.09 -17.14 12.29
CA PRO A 138 -1.47 -16.81 11.93
C PRO A 138 -2.45 -17.14 13.06
N GLY A 139 -3.35 -16.22 13.37
CA GLY A 139 -4.43 -16.42 14.34
C GLY A 139 -5.64 -17.15 13.74
N GLU A 140 -6.70 -17.26 14.54
CA GLU A 140 -7.99 -17.77 14.06
C GLU A 140 -8.63 -16.79 13.08
N PRO A 141 -9.29 -17.26 12.00
CA PRO A 141 -10.02 -16.40 11.08
C PRO A 141 -11.03 -15.50 11.79
N ALA A 142 -11.08 -14.23 11.40
CA ALA A 142 -12.07 -13.29 11.91
C ALA A 142 -13.49 -13.75 11.54
N GLU A 143 -14.42 -13.69 12.49
CA GLU A 143 -15.84 -13.91 12.24
C GLU A 143 -16.41 -12.66 11.54
N LEU A 144 -16.96 -12.85 10.34
CA LEU A 144 -17.52 -11.77 9.53
C LEU A 144 -19.01 -12.01 9.35
N ASP A 145 -19.82 -11.05 9.80
CA ASP A 145 -21.27 -11.11 9.73
C ASP A 145 -21.84 -10.15 8.67
N LEU A 146 -22.92 -10.56 8.02
CA LEU A 146 -23.61 -9.77 7.00
C LEU A 146 -24.24 -8.51 7.59
N GLU A 147 -24.72 -8.57 8.85
CA GLU A 147 -25.30 -7.43 9.55
C GLU A 147 -24.27 -6.31 9.77
N ASP A 148 -23.05 -6.68 10.15
CA ASP A 148 -21.94 -5.73 10.33
C ASP A 148 -21.50 -5.13 8.98
N ALA A 149 -21.50 -5.94 7.92
CA ALA A 149 -21.26 -5.45 6.58
C ALA A 149 -22.33 -4.42 6.14
N ALA A 150 -23.61 -4.66 6.44
CA ALA A 150 -24.70 -3.74 6.15
C ALA A 150 -24.54 -2.41 6.90
N ARG A 151 -24.17 -2.45 8.19
CA ARG A 151 -23.85 -1.25 8.98
C ARG A 151 -22.69 -0.46 8.38
N LEU A 152 -21.65 -1.15 7.91
CA LEU A 152 -20.51 -0.51 7.27
C LEU A 152 -20.89 0.15 5.94
N GLN A 153 -21.75 -0.50 5.16
CA GLN A 153 -22.30 0.06 3.91
C GLN A 153 -23.20 1.27 4.18
N GLU A 154 -24.03 1.25 5.22
CA GLU A 154 -24.82 2.41 5.64
C GLU A 154 -23.92 3.57 6.06
N LYS A 155 -22.89 3.30 6.87
CA LYS A 155 -21.89 4.31 7.25
C LYS A 155 -21.20 4.91 6.02
N ARG A 156 -20.85 4.08 5.03
CA ARG A 156 -20.30 4.49 3.73
C ARG A 156 -21.26 5.41 2.98
N ALA A 157 -22.52 5.01 2.82
CA ALA A 157 -23.55 5.77 2.12
C ALA A 157 -23.84 7.11 2.81
N ARG A 158 -23.93 7.13 4.14
CA ARG A 158 -24.13 8.36 4.93
C ARG A 158 -22.97 9.34 4.76
N LYS A 159 -21.72 8.86 4.79
CA LYS A 159 -20.52 9.70 4.57
C LYS A 159 -20.51 10.27 3.14
N ALA A 160 -20.87 9.47 2.13
CA ALA A 160 -20.98 9.93 0.75
C ALA A 160 -22.06 11.02 0.58
N ALA A 161 -23.26 10.80 1.13
CA ALA A 161 -24.35 11.78 1.08
C ALA A 161 -23.98 13.11 1.77
N ASN A 162 -23.28 13.06 2.90
CA ASN A 162 -22.77 14.26 3.58
C ASN A 162 -21.72 15.00 2.76
N HIS A 163 -20.85 14.26 2.06
CA HIS A 163 -19.87 14.84 1.16
C HIS A 163 -20.54 15.60 0.00
N ASP A 164 -21.62 15.07 -0.57
CA ASP A 164 -22.35 15.72 -1.66
C ASP A 164 -23.12 16.97 -1.19
N ARG A 165 -23.69 16.95 0.01
CA ARG A 165 -24.27 18.16 0.63
C ARG A 165 -23.23 19.27 0.83
N ASN A 166 -22.03 18.92 1.28
CA ASN A 166 -20.95 19.88 1.49
C ASN A 166 -20.36 20.39 0.17
N ARG A 167 -20.34 19.57 -0.90
CA ARG A 167 -20.01 20.01 -2.27
C ARG A 167 -21.00 21.07 -2.76
N GLY A 168 -22.29 20.90 -2.49
CA GLY A 168 -23.34 21.86 -2.88
C GLY A 168 -23.31 23.18 -2.06
N SER A 169 -22.86 23.13 -0.80
CA SER A 169 -22.77 24.33 0.05
C SER A 169 -21.52 25.18 -0.17
N LYS A 170 -20.48 24.66 -0.86
CA LYS A 170 -19.35 25.47 -1.35
C LYS A 170 -19.81 26.26 -2.57
N SER A 171 -20.47 27.39 -2.32
CA SER A 171 -20.76 28.39 -3.34
C SER A 171 -19.45 28.74 -4.08
N PRO A 172 -19.42 28.76 -5.43
CA PRO A 172 -18.22 29.13 -6.17
C PRO A 172 -17.84 30.54 -5.73
N LYS A 173 -16.67 30.66 -5.08
CA LYS A 173 -16.13 31.96 -4.67
C LYS A 173 -15.88 32.73 -5.97
N ARG A 174 -16.83 33.59 -6.36
CA ARG A 174 -16.66 34.55 -7.45
C ARG A 174 -15.40 35.33 -7.15
N SER A 175 -14.37 35.12 -7.97
CA SER A 175 -13.08 35.76 -7.82
C SER A 175 -13.17 37.18 -8.36
N ASP A 176 -13.74 38.09 -7.56
CA ASP A 176 -13.45 39.51 -7.76
C ASP A 176 -12.02 39.74 -7.31
N LYS A 177 -11.13 39.76 -8.29
CA LYS A 177 -9.69 39.98 -8.11
C LYS A 177 -9.48 41.47 -7.80
N PRO A 178 -8.83 41.79 -6.67
CA PRO A 178 -7.75 42.76 -6.75
C PRO A 178 -6.43 42.06 -6.40
N ALA A 179 -5.41 42.44 -7.17
CA ALA A 179 -4.10 41.85 -7.14
C ALA A 179 -3.42 41.95 -5.76
N ASN A 180 -2.49 41.01 -5.55
CA ASN A 180 -1.38 41.08 -4.62
C ASN A 180 -1.64 40.70 -3.15
N ARG A 181 -1.84 39.39 -2.89
CA ARG A 181 -1.39 38.76 -1.64
C ARG A 181 -0.75 37.41 -1.98
N LYS A 182 0.55 37.26 -1.66
CA LYS A 182 1.27 35.98 -1.78
C LYS A 182 0.51 34.91 -0.97
N PRO A 183 0.16 33.75 -1.54
CA PRO A 183 -0.39 32.67 -0.75
C PRO A 183 0.75 32.05 0.07
N SER A 184 0.67 32.16 1.39
CA SER A 184 1.46 31.32 2.29
C SER A 184 1.08 29.87 2.02
N ALA A 185 2.06 29.01 1.71
CA ALA A 185 1.89 27.58 1.57
C ALA A 185 1.58 26.94 2.94
N GLY A 186 0.36 27.17 3.41
CA GLY A 186 -0.24 26.38 4.47
C GLY A 186 -0.70 25.08 3.85
N HIS A 187 0.14 24.05 3.96
CA HIS A 187 -0.27 22.67 3.72
C HIS A 187 -1.26 22.30 4.82
N ASN A 188 -2.52 22.72 4.68
CA ASN A 188 -3.61 22.09 5.41
C ASN A 188 -3.79 20.71 4.77
N SER A 189 -2.97 19.76 5.21
CA SER A 189 -3.39 18.37 5.24
C SER A 189 -4.67 18.36 6.07
N SER A 190 -5.81 18.33 5.39
CA SER A 190 -7.05 17.95 6.05
C SER A 190 -6.76 16.55 6.58
N SER A 191 -6.44 16.46 7.87
CA SER A 191 -6.41 15.23 8.61
C SER A 191 -7.80 14.65 8.50
N SER A 192 -7.99 13.82 7.46
CA SER A 192 -9.08 12.89 7.38
C SER A 192 -8.92 12.06 8.63
N SER A 193 -9.72 12.41 9.62
CA SER A 193 -9.82 11.73 10.90
C SER A 193 -9.80 10.24 10.63
N ASP A 194 -9.01 9.55 11.43
CA ASP A 194 -8.91 8.10 11.62
C ASP A 194 -10.30 7.42 11.71
N ASP A 195 -11.08 7.47 10.63
CA ASP A 195 -12.12 6.48 10.38
C ASP A 195 -11.31 5.21 10.21
N GLY A 196 -11.21 4.40 11.26
CA GLY A 196 -10.52 3.11 11.28
C GLY A 196 -11.11 2.08 10.30
N ASP A 197 -11.68 2.52 9.19
CA ASP A 197 -11.96 1.75 8.00
C ASP A 197 -10.63 1.26 7.42
N PRO A 198 -10.33 -0.05 7.58
CA PRO A 198 -9.08 -0.62 7.09
C PRO A 198 -9.01 -0.61 5.55
N TRP A 199 -10.10 -0.25 4.86
CA TRP A 199 -10.20 -0.25 3.40
C TRP A 199 -10.26 1.16 2.78
N ALA A 200 -10.07 2.23 3.55
CA ALA A 200 -10.21 3.60 3.06
C ALA A 200 -9.29 3.96 1.88
N LYS A 201 -8.13 3.32 1.77
CA LYS A 201 -7.16 3.49 0.66
C LYS A 201 -7.75 3.17 -0.72
N TRP A 202 -8.75 2.28 -0.79
CA TRP A 202 -9.35 1.81 -2.04
C TRP A 202 -10.82 2.26 -2.20
N ARG A 203 -11.18 3.41 -1.62
CA ARG A 203 -12.50 4.03 -1.77
C ARG A 203 -12.54 5.07 -2.89
#